data_AF-A0A3P6BVE8-F1
#
_entry.id   AF-A0A3P6BVE8-F1
#
_cell.length_a   1.000
_cell.length_b   1.000
_cell.length_c   1.000
_cell.angle_alpha   90.00
_cell.angle_beta   90.00
_cell.angle_gamma   90.00
#
_symmetry.space_group_name_H-M   'P 1'
#
loop_
_entity.id
_entity.type
_entity.pdbx_description
1 polymer ?
#
loop_
_entity_poly.entity_id
_entity_poly.type
_entity_poly.pdbx_seq_one_letter_code
_entity_poly.pdbx_strand_id
1 'polypeptide(L)' 'MDWPLYAFQSGEISKALLAVKDAQLLVVSRNSNRGASLIATSVTRENRHQSYVASGPPCWLFELFVNESKFL' A
#
# COMPACT_ATOMS: atom_id res chain seq x y z
N MET A 1 -16.57 3.36 17.40
CA MET A 1 -17.41 2.71 16.37
C MET A 1 -17.69 3.81 15.36
N ASP A 2 -16.71 4.05 14.48
CA ASP A 2 -16.54 5.36 13.83
C ASP A 2 -17.11 5.37 12.40
N TRP A 3 -18.10 4.51 12.17
CA TRP A 3 -18.63 4.19 10.86
C TRP A 3 -19.32 5.35 10.10
N PRO A 4 -19.78 6.48 10.68
CA PRO A 4 -20.16 7.63 9.86
C PRO A 4 -18.96 8.44 9.36
N LEU A 5 -17.83 8.40 10.08
CA LEU A 5 -16.69 9.31 9.82
C LEU A 5 -15.92 8.95 8.55
N TYR A 6 -15.98 7.67 8.14
CA TYR A 6 -15.22 7.13 7.01
C TYR A 6 -16.06 6.89 5.73
N ALA A 7 -17.37 7.17 5.77
CA ALA A 7 -18.26 6.92 4.64
C ALA A 7 -17.86 7.72 3.39
N PHE A 8 -17.43 8.97 3.58
CA PHE A 8 -16.93 9.81 2.50
C PHE A 8 -15.64 9.24 1.88
N GLN A 9 -14.64 8.89 2.69
CA GLN A 9 -13.37 8.32 2.23
C GLN A 9 -13.59 6.98 1.52
N SER A 10 -14.47 6.13 2.05
CA SER A 10 -14.86 4.86 1.43
C SER A 10 -15.49 5.08 0.05
N GLY A 11 -16.35 6.09 -0.09
CA GLY A 11 -16.95 6.48 -1.36
C GLY A 11 -15.91 6.93 -2.38
N GLU A 12 -14.96 7.77 -1.96
CA GLU A 12 -13.88 8.26 -2.85
C GLU A 12 -12.95 7.13 -3.30
N ILE A 13 -12.57 6.20 -2.39
CA ILE A 13 -11.77 5.01 -2.75
C ILE A 13 -12.54 4.14 -3.74
N SER A 14 -13.85 3.94 -3.54
CA SER A 14 -14.68 3.13 -4.43
C SER A 14 -14.77 3.71 -5.83
N LYS A 15 -14.93 5.04 -5.95
CA LYS A 15 -14.91 5.73 -7.26
C LYS A 15 -13.56 5.58 -7.97
N ALA A 16 -12.46 5.74 -7.24
CA ALA A 16 -11.12 5.59 -7.79
C ALA A 16 -10.88 4.15 -8.29
N LEU A 17 -11.34 3.14 -7.56
CA LEU A 17 -11.27 1.73 -7.97
C LEU A 17 -12.05 1.47 -9.27
N LEU A 18 -13.25 2.04 -9.42
CA LEU A 18 -14.05 1.89 -10.65
C LEU A 18 -13.38 2.52 -11.88
N ALA A 19 -12.51 3.52 -11.69
CA ALA A 19 -11.76 4.13 -12.78
C ALA A 19 -10.57 3.27 -13.25
N VAL A 20 -10.11 2.33 -12.41
CA VAL A 20 -9.02 1.42 -12.76
C VAL A 20 -9.60 0.15 -13.36
N LYS A 21 -9.36 -0.04 -14.67
CA LYS A 21 -9.81 -1.23 -15.38
C LYS A 21 -9.22 -2.50 -14.74
N ASP A 22 -10.07 -3.51 -14.55
CA ASP A 22 -9.71 -4.82 -13.99
C ASP A 22 -9.16 -4.79 -12.55
N ALA A 23 -9.47 -3.73 -11.78
CA ALA A 23 -9.11 -3.67 -10.37
C ALA A 23 -10.01 -4.57 -9.50
N GLN A 24 -9.40 -5.22 -8.50
CA GLN A 24 -10.09 -6.02 -7.49
C GLN A 24 -9.63 -5.63 -6.09
N LEU A 25 -10.58 -5.53 -5.16
CA LEU A 25 -10.28 -5.37 -3.74
C LEU A 25 -10.24 -6.75 -3.07
N LEU A 26 -9.11 -7.10 -2.46
CA LEU A 26 -8.90 -8.38 -1.80
C LEU A 26 -8.56 -8.18 -0.32
N VAL A 27 -9.18 -8.98 0.54
CA VAL A 27 -8.76 -9.11 1.94
C VAL A 27 -7.67 -10.17 1.99
N VAL A 28 -6.46 -9.78 2.40
CA VAL A 28 -5.29 -10.66 2.44
C VAL A 28 -4.71 -10.74 3.86
N SER A 29 -3.87 -11.75 4.10
CA SER A 29 -3.15 -11.86 5.37
C SER A 29 -2.22 -10.67 5.59
N ARG A 30 -1.90 -10.37 6.86
CA ARG A 30 -0.92 -9.32 7.19
C ARG A 30 0.43 -9.56 6.53
N ASN A 31 0.87 -10.83 6.43
CA ASN A 31 2.13 -11.19 5.80
C ASN A 31 2.09 -10.89 4.29
N SER A 32 0.99 -11.22 3.62
CA SER A 32 0.77 -10.89 2.21
C SER A 32 0.68 -9.37 1.96
N ASN A 33 0.33 -8.57 2.97
CA ASN A 33 0.25 -7.10 2.92
C ASN A 33 1.46 -6.38 3.57
N ARG A 34 2.52 -7.12 3.88
CA ARG A 34 3.67 -6.61 4.66
C ARG A 34 4.38 -5.46 3.94
N GLY A 35 4.60 -5.59 2.63
CA GLY A 35 5.25 -4.56 1.82
C GLY A 35 4.51 -3.22 1.85
N ALA A 36 3.18 -3.24 1.65
CA ALA A 36 2.35 -2.04 1.72
C ALA A 36 2.41 -1.39 3.13
N SER A 37 2.40 -2.21 4.18
CA SER A 37 2.51 -1.74 5.57
C SER A 37 3.86 -1.06 5.84
N LEU A 38 4.96 -1.59 5.31
CA LEU A 38 6.29 -1.00 5.43
C LEU A 38 6.39 0.32 4.66
N ILE A 39 5.81 0.41 3.46
CA ILE A 39 5.75 1.66 2.69
C ILE A 39 5.02 2.72 3.51
N ALA A 40 3.81 2.44 4.00
CA ALA A 40 3.03 3.36 4.81
C ALA A 40 3.77 3.83 6.08
N THR A 41 4.47 2.91 6.74
CA THR A 41 5.27 3.21 7.94
C THR A 41 6.52 4.04 7.63
N SER A 42 7.10 3.91 6.44
CA SER A 42 8.27 4.70 6.04
C SER A 42 7.95 6.18 5.84
N VAL A 43 6.74 6.50 5.40
CA VAL A 43 6.26 7.88 5.17
C VAL A 43 6.21 8.66 6.48
N THR A 44 5.87 7.99 7.58
CA THR A 44 5.61 8.63 8.87
C THR A 44 6.85 8.79 9.75
N ARG A 45 7.97 8.12 9.44
CA ARG A 45 9.11 8.02 10.38
C ARG A 45 10.33 8.87 10.05
N GLU A 46 10.53 9.33 8.81
CA GLU A 46 11.84 9.88 8.41
C GLU A 46 11.78 11.07 7.45
N ASN A 47 10.66 11.78 7.34
CA ASN A 47 10.53 12.90 6.39
C ASN A 47 10.90 12.50 4.94
N ARG A 48 10.65 11.23 4.59
CA ARG A 48 10.95 10.67 3.27
C ARG A 48 9.88 11.14 2.30
N HIS A 49 10.12 12.28 1.65
CA HIS A 49 9.24 12.94 0.68
C HIS A 49 9.01 12.13 -0.63
N GLN A 50 9.70 11.01 -0.80
CA GLN A 50 9.77 10.22 -2.03
C GLN A 50 9.33 8.75 -1.81
N SER A 51 8.44 8.50 -0.86
CA SER A 51 7.79 7.18 -0.71
C SER A 51 6.79 6.87 -1.84
N TYR A 52 6.71 7.71 -2.87
CA TYR A 52 5.75 7.65 -3.95
C TYR A 52 6.34 6.93 -5.17
N VAL A 53 5.55 5.99 -5.71
CA VAL A 53 5.86 5.08 -6.83
C VAL A 53 6.00 5.81 -8.18
N ALA A 54 6.16 7.15 -8.22
CA ALA A 54 6.27 7.90 -9.48
C ALA A 54 7.57 7.64 -10.24
N SER A 55 8.63 7.17 -9.57
CA SER A 55 9.95 6.93 -10.19
C SER A 55 10.44 5.49 -10.06
N GLY A 56 9.61 4.59 -9.53
CA GLY A 56 9.97 3.21 -9.19
C GLY A 56 9.98 2.94 -7.68
N PRO A 57 10.05 1.65 -7.27
CA PRO A 57 10.08 1.28 -5.86
C PRO A 57 11.36 1.81 -5.19
N PRO A 58 11.31 2.26 -3.93
CA PRO A 58 12.50 2.67 -3.19
C PRO A 58 13.55 1.55 -3.13
N CYS A 59 14.85 1.88 -3.23
CA CYS A 59 15.90 0.85 -3.23
C CYS A 59 15.87 -0.07 -1.98
N TRP A 60 15.51 0.48 -0.82
CA TRP A 60 15.35 -0.30 0.42
C TRP A 60 14.20 -1.33 0.34
N LEU A 61 13.21 -1.10 -0.52
CA LEU A 61 12.08 -2.00 -0.72
C LEU A 61 12.49 -3.21 -1.57
N PHE A 62 13.44 -3.02 -2.51
CA PHE A 62 13.97 -4.10 -3.36
C PHE A 62 14.68 -5.18 -2.54
N GLU A 63 15.55 -4.79 -1.60
CA GLU A 63 16.23 -5.74 -0.71
C GLU A 63 15.25 -6.57 0.12
N LEU A 64 14.10 -6.00 0.44
CA LEU A 64 13.08 -6.64 1.26
C LEU A 64 12.33 -7.72 0.46
N PHE A 65 11.95 -7.44 -0.79
CA PHE A 65 11.28 -8.40 -1.66
C PHE A 65 12.22 -9.45 -2.27
N VAL A 66 13.47 -9.09 -2.60
CA VAL A 66 14.47 -10.05 -3.12
C VAL A 66 14.89 -11.09 -2.09
N ASN A 67 14.80 -10.76 -0.80
CA ASN A 67 15.03 -11.75 0.24
C ASN A 67 13.78 -12.61 0.48
N GLU A 68 12.56 -12.10 0.34
CA GLU A 68 11.35 -12.90 0.47
C GLU A 68 11.19 -13.94 -0.65
N SER A 69 11.62 -13.63 -1.89
CA SER A 69 11.59 -14.59 -3.01
C SER A 69 12.61 -15.74 -2.89
N LYS A 70 13.58 -15.66 -1.96
CA LYS A 70 14.52 -16.76 -1.67
C LYS A 70 13.98 -17.76 -0.65
N PHE A 71 12.87 -17.45 0.02
CA PHE A 71 12.22 -18.28 1.03
C PHE A 71 10.85 -18.83 0.58
N LEU A 72 10.53 -18.69 -0.71
CA LEU A 72 9.43 -19.35 -1.41
C LEU A 72 10.02 -20.39 -2.37
#